data_AF-A0A939W8F9-F1
#
_entry.id   AF-A0A939W8F9-F1
#
_cell.length_a   1.000
_cell.length_b   1.000
_cell.length_c   1.000
_cell.angle_alpha   90.00
_cell.angle_beta   90.00
_cell.angle_gamma   90.00
#
_symmetry.space_group_name_H-M   'P 1'
#
loop_
_entity.id
_entity.type
_entity.pdbx_description
1 polymer ?
#
loop_
_entity_poly.entity_id
_entity_poly.type
_entity_poly.pdbx_seq_one_letter_code
_entity_poly.pdbx_strand_id
1 'polypeptide(L)'
;MSDSGADTKSVSQALADFSEKFARFAADTQAVEELKVESPLKTLQHQINERETERISLLRRQFLEYACPMTSDIEEDEEALLKAYKLYCMLVEANEAAGDTTTHLRDFSLTSPLCRKSEYIGGGDGRFCYLRLWFAATNPDALFMPVMEQDSNGNWYLTFVEKELWKPTLFEKEIMQVVGE
;
A
#
# COMPACT_ATOMS: atom_id res chain seq x y z
N MET A 1 68.91 -45.53 29.32
CA MET A 1 68.51 -45.05 27.99
C MET A 1 67.96 -46.23 27.21
N SER A 2 66.62 -46.26 27.07
CA SER A 2 65.77 -47.01 26.12
C SER A 2 64.40 -47.13 26.82
N ASP A 3 63.44 -46.22 26.65
CA ASP A 3 62.65 -45.83 25.47
C ASP A 3 61.64 -46.90 24.99
N SER A 4 60.37 -46.48 25.12
CA SER A 4 59.05 -46.83 24.56
C SER A 4 58.64 -48.20 23.98
N GLY A 5 57.35 -48.49 24.16
CA GLY A 5 56.55 -49.45 23.38
C GLY A 5 55.27 -49.89 24.12
N ALA A 6 54.30 -49.00 24.38
CA ALA A 6 53.13 -48.71 23.52
C ALA A 6 52.07 -49.84 23.50
N ASP A 7 51.13 -49.76 24.44
CA ASP A 7 49.93 -50.61 24.55
C ASP A 7 49.03 -50.49 23.32
N THR A 8 48.90 -51.59 22.56
CA THR A 8 47.95 -51.71 21.46
C THR A 8 46.55 -51.95 22.03
N LYS A 9 45.81 -50.87 22.29
CA LYS A 9 44.39 -50.95 22.65
C LYS A 9 43.63 -51.71 21.56
N SER A 10 43.01 -52.82 21.94
CA SER A 10 42.18 -53.65 21.06
C SER A 10 41.06 -52.81 20.42
N VAL A 11 40.85 -52.99 19.12
CA VAL A 11 39.81 -52.30 18.33
C VAL A 11 38.43 -52.49 18.96
N SER A 12 38.18 -53.63 19.60
CA SER A 12 36.93 -53.90 20.33
C SER A 12 36.74 -52.99 21.54
N GLN A 13 37.83 -52.61 22.20
CA GLN A 13 37.82 -51.70 23.35
C GLN A 13 37.59 -50.26 22.92
N ALA A 14 38.18 -49.85 21.78
CA ALA A 14 37.91 -48.55 21.18
C ALA A 14 36.45 -48.40 20.71
N LEU A 15 35.84 -49.47 20.18
CA LEU A 15 34.43 -49.51 19.80
C LEU A 15 33.48 -49.46 21.01
N ALA A 16 33.85 -50.13 22.11
CA ALA A 16 33.10 -50.08 23.37
C ALA A 16 33.16 -48.67 23.98
N ASP A 17 34.35 -48.06 24.05
CA ASP A 17 34.54 -46.70 24.54
C ASP A 17 33.80 -45.66 23.67
N PHE A 18 33.72 -45.88 22.36
CA PHE A 18 32.96 -45.02 21.45
C PHE A 18 31.46 -45.16 21.65
N SER A 19 30.95 -46.39 21.80
CA SER A 19 29.53 -46.65 22.07
C SER A 19 29.10 -46.08 23.42
N GLU A 20 29.95 -46.17 24.43
CA GLU A 20 29.69 -45.60 25.74
C GLU A 20 29.70 -44.07 25.71
N LYS A 21 30.66 -43.46 24.99
CA LYS A 21 30.67 -42.00 24.77
C LYS A 21 29.45 -41.53 23.99
N PHE A 22 29.02 -42.28 22.98
CA PHE A 22 27.83 -41.95 22.20
C PHE A 22 26.54 -42.09 23.01
N ALA A 23 26.42 -43.13 23.84
CA ALA A 23 25.29 -43.31 24.74
C ALA A 23 25.19 -42.20 25.78
N ARG A 24 26.33 -41.74 26.33
CA ARG A 24 26.37 -40.58 27.22
C ARG A 24 25.99 -39.28 26.51
N PHE A 25 26.41 -39.10 25.25
CA PHE A 25 26.02 -37.94 24.45
C PHE A 25 24.52 -37.94 24.12
N ALA A 26 23.94 -39.12 23.87
CA ALA A 26 22.50 -39.31 23.67
C ALA A 26 21.68 -39.05 24.96
N ALA A 27 22.23 -39.41 26.12
CA ALA A 27 21.63 -39.13 27.42
C ALA A 27 21.72 -37.64 27.81
N ASP A 28 22.84 -36.97 27.51
CA ASP A 28 23.00 -35.52 27.71
C ASP A 28 22.14 -34.68 26.73
N THR A 29 21.79 -35.22 25.56
CA THR A 29 20.88 -34.55 24.61
C THR A 29 19.40 -34.70 24.96
N GLN A 30 19.02 -35.63 25.85
CA GLN A 30 17.66 -35.70 26.41
C GLN A 30 17.41 -34.71 27.56
N ALA A 31 18.47 -34.10 28.11
CA ALA A 31 18.39 -33.10 29.18
C ALA A 31 18.40 -31.64 28.68
N VAL A 32 18.47 -31.43 27.35
CA VAL A 32 18.14 -30.13 26.77
C VAL A 32 16.63 -30.15 26.55
N GLU A 33 15.90 -29.78 27.59
CA GLU A 33 14.55 -29.21 27.43
C GLU A 33 14.58 -28.34 26.17
N GLU A 34 13.70 -28.66 25.22
CA GLU A 34 13.43 -27.81 24.06
C GLU A 34 13.00 -26.44 24.58
N LEU A 35 13.97 -25.58 24.89
CA LEU A 35 13.80 -24.16 24.79
C LEU A 35 13.42 -23.95 23.33
N LYS A 36 12.11 -23.90 23.08
CA LYS A 36 11.52 -23.30 21.89
C LYS A 36 11.94 -21.84 21.91
N VAL A 37 13.20 -21.61 21.56
CA VAL A 37 13.64 -20.33 21.06
C VAL A 37 12.85 -20.20 19.77
N GLU A 38 11.77 -19.44 19.81
CA GLU A 38 11.10 -19.02 18.59
C GLU A 38 12.20 -18.53 17.65
N SER A 39 12.30 -19.18 16.48
CA SER A 39 13.38 -18.81 15.58
C SER A 39 13.25 -17.31 15.31
N PRO A 40 14.35 -16.54 15.31
CA PRO A 40 14.30 -15.10 15.05
C PRO A 40 13.50 -14.76 13.78
N LEU A 41 13.47 -15.69 12.81
CA LEU A 41 12.64 -15.63 11.60
C LEU A 41 11.12 -15.66 11.89
N LYS A 42 10.64 -16.48 12.82
CA LYS A 42 9.21 -16.50 13.21
C LYS A 42 8.79 -15.20 13.89
N THR A 43 9.64 -14.66 14.77
CA THR A 43 9.40 -13.37 15.42
C THR A 43 9.39 -12.22 14.41
N LEU A 44 10.34 -12.21 13.45
CA LEU A 44 10.37 -11.24 12.36
C LEU A 44 9.14 -11.36 11.45
N GLN A 45 8.73 -12.58 11.09
CA GLN A 45 7.53 -12.81 10.28
C GLN A 45 6.27 -12.33 11.00
N HIS A 46 6.16 -12.56 12.31
CA HIS A 46 5.05 -12.09 13.10
C HIS A 46 4.99 -10.55 13.12
N GLN A 47 6.11 -9.88 13.38
CA GLN A 47 6.19 -8.41 13.35
C GLN A 47 5.89 -7.82 11.96
N ILE A 48 6.28 -8.51 10.89
CA ILE A 48 5.92 -8.12 9.51
C ILE A 48 4.41 -8.20 9.34
N ASN A 49 3.79 -9.32 9.71
CA ASN A 49 2.35 -9.53 9.58
C ASN A 49 1.54 -8.53 10.43
N GLU A 50 2.00 -8.21 11.64
CA GLU A 50 1.36 -7.22 12.51
C GLU A 50 1.39 -5.83 11.85
N ARG A 51 2.55 -5.39 11.36
CA ARG A 51 2.68 -4.11 10.65
C ARG A 51 1.83 -4.04 9.39
N GLU A 52 1.74 -5.14 8.66
CA GLU A 52 0.89 -5.24 7.47
C GLU A 52 -0.59 -5.13 7.85
N THR A 53 -1.01 -5.80 8.93
CA THR A 53 -2.38 -5.72 9.46
C THR A 53 -2.72 -4.31 9.93
N GLU A 54 -1.81 -3.65 10.63
CA GLU A 54 -1.96 -2.25 11.07
C GLU A 54 -2.08 -1.31 9.87
N ARG A 55 -1.25 -1.49 8.85
CA ARG A 55 -1.29 -0.70 7.61
C ARG A 55 -2.61 -0.88 6.87
N ILE A 56 -3.05 -2.12 6.66
CA ILE A 56 -4.35 -2.44 6.02
C ILE A 56 -5.49 -1.79 6.80
N SER A 57 -5.48 -1.92 8.13
CA SER A 57 -6.50 -1.33 9.00
C SER A 57 -6.52 0.21 8.90
N LEU A 58 -5.34 0.82 8.82
CA LEU A 58 -5.21 2.27 8.64
C LEU A 58 -5.79 2.73 7.29
N LEU A 59 -5.46 2.05 6.20
CA LEU A 59 -5.95 2.38 4.86
C LEU A 59 -7.47 2.25 4.78
N ARG A 60 -8.05 1.17 5.33
CA ARG A 60 -9.51 1.00 5.43
C ARG A 60 -10.14 2.16 6.20
N ARG A 61 -9.58 2.49 7.37
CA ARG A 61 -10.11 3.57 8.21
C ARG A 61 -10.07 4.91 7.49
N GLN A 62 -8.97 5.25 6.83
CA GLN A 62 -8.83 6.49 6.09
C GLN A 62 -9.80 6.57 4.91
N PHE A 63 -10.02 5.49 4.17
CA PHE A 63 -11.02 5.46 3.12
C PHE A 63 -12.45 5.61 3.67
N LEU A 64 -12.75 4.98 4.81
CA LEU A 64 -14.06 5.11 5.47
C LEU A 64 -14.37 6.54 5.92
N GLU A 65 -13.36 7.37 6.23
CA GLU A 65 -13.56 8.80 6.53
C GLU A 65 -14.16 9.56 5.34
N TYR A 66 -13.94 9.10 4.10
CA TYR A 66 -14.55 9.67 2.90
C TYR A 66 -15.84 8.92 2.53
N ALA A 67 -15.93 7.61 2.71
CA ALA A 67 -17.17 6.88 2.41
C ALA A 67 -18.33 7.27 3.36
N CYS A 68 -18.00 7.60 4.61
CA CYS A 68 -18.93 8.04 5.65
C CYS A 68 -18.33 9.27 6.36
N PRO A 69 -18.46 10.46 5.77
CA PRO A 69 -17.84 11.66 6.32
C PRO A 69 -18.32 11.93 7.75
N MET A 70 -17.35 12.00 8.66
CA MET A 70 -17.58 12.30 10.08
C MET A 70 -17.35 13.79 10.38
N THR A 71 -16.89 14.55 9.39
CA THR A 71 -16.54 15.98 9.50
C THR A 71 -17.09 16.76 8.31
N SER A 72 -17.53 17.99 8.56
CA SER A 72 -18.02 18.92 7.52
C SER A 72 -16.97 19.19 6.44
N ASP A 73 -15.68 19.19 6.79
CA ASP A 73 -14.60 19.50 5.86
C ASP A 73 -14.51 18.50 4.69
N ILE A 74 -14.80 17.23 4.95
CA ILE A 74 -14.79 16.17 3.92
C ILE A 74 -16.05 16.30 3.06
N GLU A 75 -17.21 16.53 3.67
CA GLU A 75 -18.47 16.79 2.94
C GLU A 75 -18.35 17.98 1.99
N GLU A 76 -17.70 19.07 2.44
CA GLU A 76 -17.44 20.25 1.61
C GLU A 76 -16.52 19.92 0.43
N ASP A 77 -15.52 19.06 0.62
CA ASP A 77 -14.60 18.65 -0.43
C ASP A 77 -15.27 17.74 -1.47
N GLU A 78 -16.08 16.80 -1.01
CA GLU A 78 -16.94 15.96 -1.84
C GLU A 78 -17.87 16.83 -2.70
N GLU A 79 -18.54 17.80 -2.07
CA GLU A 79 -19.45 18.70 -2.77
C GLU A 79 -18.71 19.60 -3.77
N ALA A 80 -17.52 20.10 -3.41
CA ALA A 80 -16.67 20.89 -4.29
C ALA A 80 -16.20 20.08 -5.50
N LEU A 81 -15.85 18.81 -5.32
CA LEU A 81 -15.46 17.92 -6.40
C LEU A 81 -16.63 17.62 -7.33
N LEU A 82 -17.81 17.30 -6.78
CA LEU A 82 -19.02 17.06 -7.57
C LEU A 82 -19.44 18.29 -8.37
N LYS A 83 -19.34 19.50 -7.78
CA LYS A 83 -19.58 20.77 -8.49
C LYS A 83 -18.61 20.95 -9.64
N ALA A 84 -17.31 20.71 -9.41
CA ALA A 84 -16.30 20.78 -10.47
C ALA A 84 -16.56 19.77 -11.59
N TYR A 85 -16.91 18.52 -11.26
CA TYR A 85 -17.25 17.49 -12.24
C TYR A 85 -18.46 17.88 -13.10
N LYS A 86 -19.54 18.37 -12.48
CA LYS A 86 -20.73 18.84 -13.21
C LYS A 86 -20.40 19.97 -14.19
N LEU A 87 -19.60 20.94 -13.74
CA LEU A 87 -19.14 22.03 -14.60
C LEU A 87 -18.31 21.52 -15.77
N TYR A 88 -17.41 20.56 -15.53
CA TYR A 88 -16.63 19.94 -16.57
C TYR A 88 -17.51 19.24 -17.62
N CYS A 89 -18.48 18.43 -17.18
CA CYS A 89 -19.40 17.74 -18.09
C CYS A 89 -20.19 18.73 -18.96
N MET A 90 -20.71 19.80 -18.37
CA MET A 90 -21.42 20.85 -19.11
C MET A 90 -20.55 21.50 -20.19
N LEU A 91 -19.26 21.70 -19.91
CA LEU A 91 -18.32 22.27 -20.88
C LEU A 91 -18.01 21.29 -22.02
N VAL A 92 -17.85 20.01 -21.70
CA VAL A 92 -17.65 18.96 -22.71
C VAL A 92 -18.87 18.85 -23.61
N GLU A 93 -20.07 18.77 -23.04
CA GLU A 93 -21.33 18.74 -23.80
C GLU A 93 -21.50 19.97 -24.69
N ALA A 94 -21.15 21.16 -24.19
CA ALA A 94 -21.20 22.39 -24.97
C ALA A 94 -20.20 22.39 -26.13
N ASN A 95 -19.00 21.85 -25.91
CA ASN A 95 -17.98 21.72 -26.95
C ASN A 95 -18.40 20.72 -28.04
N GLU A 96 -18.97 19.58 -27.65
CA GLU A 96 -19.50 18.58 -28.58
C GLU A 96 -20.69 19.13 -29.38
N ALA A 97 -21.62 19.83 -28.72
CA ALA A 97 -22.78 20.45 -29.36
C ALA A 97 -22.40 21.55 -30.35
N ALA A 98 -21.28 22.26 -30.13
CA ALA A 98 -20.78 23.24 -31.08
C ALA A 98 -20.38 22.61 -32.42
N GLY A 99 -19.96 21.33 -32.43
CA GLY A 99 -19.75 20.53 -33.65
C GLY A 99 -18.68 21.06 -34.60
N ASP A 100 -17.86 22.03 -34.17
CA ASP A 100 -16.82 22.64 -34.99
C ASP A 100 -15.49 21.90 -34.81
N THR A 101 -15.11 21.11 -35.82
CA THR A 101 -13.81 20.42 -35.85
C THR A 101 -12.62 21.39 -35.88
N THR A 102 -12.84 22.64 -36.29
CA THR A 102 -11.79 23.66 -36.39
C THR A 102 -11.65 24.51 -35.13
N THR A 103 -12.74 24.69 -34.37
CA THR A 103 -12.77 25.45 -33.13
C THR A 103 -13.27 24.58 -32.00
N HIS A 104 -12.34 24.05 -31.22
CA HIS A 104 -12.66 23.22 -30.05
C HIS A 104 -11.96 23.72 -28.80
N LEU A 105 -12.58 23.40 -27.67
CA LEU A 105 -12.00 23.48 -26.35
C LEU A 105 -10.79 22.52 -26.27
N ARG A 106 -9.58 23.07 -26.22
CA ARG A 106 -8.32 22.30 -26.13
C ARG A 106 -7.99 21.84 -24.70
N ASP A 107 -7.92 22.77 -23.75
CA ASP A 107 -7.57 22.50 -22.35
C ASP A 107 -8.37 23.42 -21.43
N PHE A 108 -8.99 22.87 -20.38
CA PHE A 108 -9.73 23.63 -19.36
C PHE A 108 -9.29 23.21 -17.99
N SER A 109 -8.79 24.17 -17.22
CA SER A 109 -8.41 23.99 -15.84
C SER A 109 -9.48 24.59 -14.94
N LEU A 110 -9.98 23.81 -13.98
CA LEU A 110 -10.87 24.32 -12.96
C LEU A 110 -10.06 24.75 -11.74
N THR A 111 -10.35 25.98 -11.28
CA THR A 111 -9.84 26.45 -9.99
C THR A 111 -10.88 26.12 -8.93
N SER A 112 -10.64 25.04 -8.19
CA SER A 112 -11.47 24.59 -7.07
C SER A 112 -10.82 24.97 -5.73
N PRO A 113 -11.57 25.12 -4.63
CA PRO A 113 -10.99 25.18 -3.28
C PRO A 113 -10.01 24.04 -2.99
N LEU A 114 -10.24 22.87 -3.60
CA LEU A 114 -9.36 21.70 -3.53
C LEU A 114 -7.92 22.00 -3.99
N CYS A 115 -7.75 22.88 -4.98
CA CYS A 115 -6.42 23.26 -5.51
C CYS A 115 -5.57 24.08 -4.55
N ARG A 116 -6.16 24.57 -3.44
CA ARG A 116 -5.48 25.36 -2.42
C ARG A 116 -5.11 24.55 -1.19
N LYS A 117 -5.60 23.32 -1.08
CA LYS A 117 -5.34 22.44 0.07
C LYS A 117 -4.00 21.73 -0.13
N SER A 118 -3.02 22.06 0.73
CA SER A 118 -1.68 21.47 0.70
C SER A 118 -1.69 19.94 0.76
N GLU A 119 -2.66 19.36 1.47
CA GLU A 119 -2.89 17.92 1.58
C GLU A 119 -3.29 17.23 0.26
N TYR A 120 -3.75 18.00 -0.73
CA TYR A 120 -4.12 17.50 -2.07
C TYR A 120 -3.08 17.77 -3.15
N ILE A 121 -2.17 18.72 -2.93
CA ILE A 121 -1.24 19.24 -3.94
C ILE A 121 0.24 18.92 -3.64
N GLY A 122 0.55 18.27 -2.51
CA GLY A 122 1.92 17.96 -2.11
C GLY A 122 2.33 16.49 -2.38
N GLY A 123 3.28 16.30 -3.31
CA GLY A 123 4.22 15.16 -3.40
C GLY A 123 3.72 13.74 -3.09
N GLY A 124 3.49 12.94 -4.14
CA GLY A 124 3.39 11.48 -4.06
C GLY A 124 2.14 10.98 -3.33
N ASP A 125 1.00 10.99 -4.03
CA ASP A 125 -0.28 10.45 -3.56
C ASP A 125 -0.80 11.05 -2.25
N GLY A 126 -1.01 12.37 -2.25
CA GLY A 126 -1.70 13.09 -1.18
C GLY A 126 -3.13 12.59 -0.93
N ARG A 127 -3.81 13.16 0.08
CA ARG A 127 -5.17 12.76 0.51
C ARG A 127 -6.21 12.79 -0.62
N PHE A 128 -5.90 13.45 -1.73
CA PHE A 128 -6.74 13.50 -2.92
C PHE A 128 -7.01 12.12 -3.54
N CYS A 129 -6.11 11.14 -3.38
CA CYS A 129 -6.36 9.77 -3.85
C CYS A 129 -7.61 9.17 -3.19
N TYR A 130 -7.83 9.39 -1.89
CA TYR A 130 -9.02 8.93 -1.19
C TYR A 130 -10.28 9.59 -1.74
N LEU A 131 -10.24 10.90 -1.95
CA LEU A 131 -11.36 11.64 -2.54
C LEU A 131 -11.66 11.19 -3.98
N ARG A 132 -10.62 10.91 -4.78
CA ARG A 132 -10.75 10.38 -6.15
C ARG A 132 -11.36 8.98 -6.15
N LEU A 133 -10.91 8.09 -5.26
CA LEU A 133 -11.44 6.74 -5.14
C LEU A 133 -12.88 6.74 -4.61
N TRP A 134 -13.19 7.62 -3.65
CA TRP A 134 -14.55 7.87 -3.20
C TRP A 134 -15.45 8.30 -4.38
N PHE A 135 -14.97 9.24 -5.20
CA PHE A 135 -15.71 9.71 -6.37
C PHE A 135 -15.97 8.55 -7.36
N ALA A 136 -14.96 7.72 -7.62
CA ALA A 136 -15.09 6.56 -8.49
C ALA A 136 -16.10 5.52 -7.96
N ALA A 137 -16.14 5.32 -6.64
CA ALA A 137 -17.05 4.38 -5.98
C ALA A 137 -18.49 4.89 -5.95
N THR A 138 -18.69 6.20 -5.74
CA THR A 138 -20.02 6.82 -5.63
C THR A 138 -20.63 7.20 -6.97
N ASN A 139 -19.80 7.37 -8.01
CA ASN A 139 -20.22 7.75 -9.37
C ASN A 139 -19.72 6.71 -10.39
N PRO A 140 -20.29 5.49 -10.41
CA PRO A 140 -19.83 4.42 -11.30
C PRO A 140 -20.01 4.77 -12.78
N ASP A 141 -21.00 5.60 -13.11
CA ASP A 141 -21.32 6.05 -14.47
C ASP A 141 -20.51 7.29 -14.90
N ALA A 142 -19.62 7.81 -14.05
CA ALA A 142 -18.78 8.94 -14.42
C ALA A 142 -17.86 8.57 -15.60
N LEU A 143 -17.83 9.43 -16.62
CA LEU A 143 -17.01 9.25 -17.82
C LEU A 143 -15.58 9.78 -17.63
N PHE A 144 -15.40 10.69 -16.68
CA PHE A 144 -14.12 11.34 -16.43
C PHE A 144 -13.70 11.22 -14.97
N MET A 145 -12.40 11.08 -14.76
CA MET A 145 -11.75 10.94 -13.47
C MET A 145 -11.03 12.24 -13.11
N PRO A 146 -11.21 12.75 -11.88
CA PRO A 146 -10.57 14.00 -11.45
C PRO A 146 -9.09 13.80 -11.16
N VAL A 147 -8.24 14.69 -11.67
CA VAL A 147 -6.78 14.64 -11.51
C VAL A 147 -6.27 16.01 -11.07
N MET A 148 -5.30 16.01 -10.17
CA MET A 148 -4.58 17.23 -9.77
C MET A 148 -3.33 17.35 -10.64
N GLU A 149 -3.21 18.44 -11.38
CA GLU A 149 -2.08 18.71 -12.26
C GLU A 149 -1.40 20.02 -11.89
N GLN A 150 -0.08 20.04 -12.00
CA GLN A 150 0.73 21.23 -11.77
C GLN A 150 1.18 21.81 -13.11
N ASP A 151 0.95 23.10 -13.33
CA ASP A 151 1.46 23.79 -14.51
C ASP A 151 2.97 24.09 -14.39
N SER A 152 3.55 24.63 -15.48
CA SER A 152 4.95 25.05 -15.50
C SER A 152 5.29 26.17 -14.52
N ASN A 153 4.29 26.88 -13.99
CA ASN A 153 4.45 27.97 -13.03
C ASN A 153 4.30 27.49 -11.58
N GLY A 154 4.07 26.20 -11.36
CA GLY A 154 3.88 25.61 -10.04
C GLY A 154 2.46 25.73 -9.49
N ASN A 155 1.50 26.22 -10.26
CA ASN A 155 0.10 26.31 -9.89
C ASN A 155 -0.59 24.97 -10.06
N TRP A 156 -1.44 24.61 -9.10
CA TRP A 156 -2.22 23.39 -9.13
C TRP A 156 -3.62 23.63 -9.67
N TYR A 157 -4.08 22.72 -10.51
CA TYR A 157 -5.39 22.75 -11.13
C TYR A 157 -6.07 21.40 -10.99
N LEU A 158 -7.39 21.45 -10.93
CA LEU A 158 -8.23 20.27 -11.04
C LEU A 158 -8.59 20.10 -12.52
N THR A 159 -8.15 18.99 -13.10
CA THR A 159 -8.46 18.55 -14.46
C THR A 159 -9.21 17.23 -14.43
N PHE A 160 -9.71 16.81 -15.58
CA PHE A 160 -10.47 15.58 -15.72
C PHE A 160 -9.95 14.81 -16.93
N VAL A 161 -9.64 13.54 -16.71
CA VAL A 161 -9.16 12.62 -17.74
C VAL A 161 -10.22 11.57 -18.00
N GLU A 162 -10.32 11.05 -19.22
CA GLU A 162 -11.25 9.97 -19.52
C GLU A 162 -11.00 8.78 -18.59
N LYS A 163 -12.08 8.21 -18.05
CA LYS A 163 -12.01 7.10 -17.09
C LYS A 163 -11.29 5.88 -17.65
N GLU A 164 -11.38 5.65 -18.96
CA GLU A 164 -10.69 4.56 -19.66
C GLU A 164 -9.17 4.78 -19.75
N LEU A 165 -8.72 6.04 -19.75
CA LEU A 165 -7.31 6.42 -19.83
C LEU A 165 -6.68 6.61 -18.45
N TRP A 166 -7.50 6.83 -17.42
CA TRP A 166 -7.04 6.96 -16.05
C TRP A 166 -6.41 5.65 -15.56
N LYS A 167 -5.22 5.78 -14.96
CA LYS A 167 -4.50 4.66 -14.36
C LYS A 167 -4.32 4.94 -12.87
N PRO A 168 -4.84 4.09 -11.97
CA PRO A 168 -4.61 4.27 -10.56
C PRO A 168 -3.12 4.13 -10.24
N THR A 169 -2.66 4.95 -9.30
CA THR A 169 -1.30 4.88 -8.78
C THR A 169 -1.07 3.57 -8.01
N LEU A 170 0.18 3.28 -7.63
CA LEU A 170 0.46 2.11 -6.80
C LEU A 170 -0.28 2.19 -5.45
N PHE A 171 -0.35 3.39 -4.87
CA PHE A 171 -1.07 3.62 -3.62
C PHE A 171 -2.58 3.46 -3.79
N GLU A 172 -3.16 3.99 -4.87
CA GLU A 172 -4.58 3.82 -5.16
C GLU A 172 -4.94 2.35 -5.38
N LYS A 173 -4.09 1.59 -6.06
CA LYS A 173 -4.28 0.13 -6.22
C LYS A 173 -4.27 -0.60 -4.89
N GLU A 174 -3.37 -0.21 -3.98
CA GLU A 174 -3.29 -0.78 -2.64
C GLU A 174 -4.59 -0.50 -1.86
N ILE A 175 -5.08 0.74 -1.88
CA ILE A 175 -6.35 1.10 -1.24
C ILE A 175 -7.50 0.31 -1.86
N MET A 176 -7.57 0.22 -3.20
CA MET A 176 -8.62 -0.53 -3.90
C MET A 176 -8.63 -2.01 -3.53
N GLN A 177 -7.45 -2.64 -3.39
CA GLN A 177 -7.36 -4.03 -2.96
C GLN A 177 -7.88 -4.20 -1.53
N VAL A 178 -7.46 -3.30 -0.63
CA VAL A 178 -7.82 -3.34 0.78
C VAL A 178 -9.32 -3.06 1.02
N VAL A 179 -9.93 -2.19 0.22
CA VAL A 179 -11.36 -1.83 0.33
C VAL A 179 -12.26 -2.80 -0.43
N GLY A 180 -11.77 -3.43 -1.50
CA GLY A 180 -12.51 -4.40 -2.30
C GLY A 180 -12.59 -5.81 -1.69
N GLU A 181 -11.75 -6.10 -0.70
CA GLU A 181 -11.83 -7.27 0.20
C GLU A 181 -12.81 -7.03 1.36
#